data_AF-A0A7W1KCJ6-F1
#
_entry.id   AF-A0A7W1KCJ6-F1
#
_cell.length_a   1.000
_cell.length_b   1.000
_cell.length_c   1.000
_cell.angle_alpha   90.00
_cell.angle_beta   90.00
_cell.angle_gamma   90.00
#
_symmetry.space_group_name_H-M   'P 1'
#
loop_
_entity.id
_entity.type
_entity.pdbx_description
1 polymer ?
#
loop_
_entity_poly.entity_id
_entity_poly.type
_entity_poly.pdbx_seq_one_letter_code
_entity_poly.pdbx_strand_id
1 'polypeptide(L)'
;AEGRDIGTVVAPDAEVKVWLTAAPEERARRREIPVADLVERDERDSGRHASPMVAAADAVEVDTTGLAVASIVHIIVELVPR
;
A
#
# COMPACT_ATOMS: atom_id res chain seq x y z
N ALA A 1 4.10 1.72 12.98
CA ALA A 1 3.06 0.71 12.70
C ALA A 1 3.01 0.52 11.18
N GLU A 2 3.16 -0.71 10.68
CA GLU A 2 2.88 -1.05 9.28
C GLU A 2 1.37 -0.93 9.05
N GLY A 3 0.97 -0.18 8.02
CA GLY A 3 -0.40 0.34 7.91
C GLY A 3 -1.29 -0.40 6.94
N ARG A 4 -2.28 -1.14 7.45
CA ARG A 4 -3.44 -1.59 6.66
C ARG A 4 -4.62 -0.63 6.78
N ASP A 5 -4.75 0.03 7.93
CA ASP A 5 -5.90 0.83 8.35
C ASP A 5 -5.51 2.26 8.79
N ILE A 6 -4.34 2.74 8.40
CA ILE A 6 -3.87 4.07 8.81
C ILE A 6 -4.80 5.17 8.28
N GLY A 7 -5.07 5.18 6.97
CA GLY A 7 -5.91 6.23 6.37
C GLY A 7 -7.42 6.08 6.63
N THR A 8 -7.86 4.92 7.16
CA THR A 8 -9.27 4.60 7.41
C THR A 8 -9.66 4.61 8.87
N VAL A 9 -8.72 4.32 9.79
CA VAL A 9 -9.00 4.18 11.24
C VAL A 9 -8.05 5.04 12.09
N VAL A 10 -6.74 4.95 11.87
CA VAL A 10 -5.76 5.59 12.79
C VAL A 10 -5.63 7.09 12.57
N ALA A 11 -5.59 7.52 11.31
CA ALA A 11 -5.46 8.90 10.87
C ALA A 11 -6.46 9.19 9.72
N PRO A 12 -7.78 9.09 9.99
CA PRO A 12 -8.81 9.31 8.98
C PRO A 12 -8.85 10.75 8.47
N ASP A 13 -8.28 11.71 9.21
CA ASP A 13 -8.21 13.13 8.82
C ASP A 13 -6.82 13.52 8.30
N ALA A 14 -5.97 12.55 7.96
CA ALA A 14 -4.67 12.85 7.36
C ALA A 14 -4.83 13.63 6.06
N GLU A 15 -4.09 14.74 5.94
CA GLU A 15 -4.12 15.63 4.77
C GLU A 15 -3.67 14.93 3.47
N VAL A 16 -2.75 13.97 3.59
CA VAL A 16 -2.29 13.12 2.49
C VAL A 16 -2.38 11.67 2.91
N LYS A 17 -3.05 10.86 2.09
CA LYS A 17 -3.14 9.41 2.25
C LYS A 17 -2.65 8.74 0.97
N VAL A 18 -1.72 7.81 1.12
CA VAL A 18 -1.12 7.09 -0.01
C VAL A 18 -1.44 5.61 0.13
N TRP A 19 -1.95 5.01 -0.94
CA TRP A 19 -2.13 3.57 -1.06
C TRP A 19 -1.09 3.00 -2.02
N LEU A 20 -0.08 2.31 -1.48
CA LEU A 20 0.98 1.73 -2.30
C LEU A 20 0.55 0.37 -2.85
N THR A 21 0.55 0.23 -4.17
CA THR A 21 0.31 -1.04 -4.87
C THR A 21 1.55 -1.49 -5.64
N ALA A 22 1.55 -2.76 -6.05
CA ALA A 22 2.50 -3.32 -7.00
C ALA A 22 2.02 -4.70 -7.44
N ALA A 23 2.41 -5.11 -8.65
CA ALA A 23 2.19 -6.44 -9.19
C ALA A 23 2.63 -7.53 -8.17
N PRO A 24 1.83 -8.60 -7.97
CA PRO A 24 2.19 -9.69 -7.06
C PRO A 24 3.58 -10.26 -7.32
N GLU A 25 3.97 -10.39 -8.58
CA GLU A 25 5.28 -10.90 -9.01
C GLU A 25 6.41 -9.99 -8.55
N GLU A 26 6.25 -8.67 -8.67
CA GLU A 26 7.23 -7.69 -8.21
C GLU A 26 7.39 -7.73 -6.68
N ARG A 27 6.27 -7.80 -5.95
CA ARG A 27 6.29 -7.87 -4.48
C ARG A 27 6.88 -9.18 -3.97
N ALA A 28 6.56 -10.29 -4.63
CA ALA A 28 7.12 -11.61 -4.33
C ALA A 28 8.64 -11.62 -4.60
N ARG A 29 9.07 -11.06 -5.73
CA ARG A 29 10.50 -10.91 -6.06
C ARG A 29 11.25 -10.09 -5.01
N ARG A 30 10.71 -8.91 -4.61
CA ARG A 30 11.32 -8.04 -3.58
C ARG A 30 11.43 -8.70 -2.20
N ARG A 31 10.48 -9.60 -1.88
CA ARG A 31 10.41 -10.31 -0.59
C ARG A 31 11.10 -11.67 -0.61
N GLU A 32 11.59 -12.11 -1.77
CA GLU A 32 12.18 -13.44 -1.99
C GLU A 32 11.26 -14.59 -1.53
N ILE A 33 9.97 -14.50 -1.84
CA ILE A 33 8.95 -15.52 -1.51
C ILE A 33 8.17 -15.95 -2.77
N PRO A 34 7.48 -17.10 -2.74
CA PRO A 34 6.56 -17.50 -3.81
C PRO A 34 5.41 -16.49 -3.99
N VAL A 35 4.98 -16.31 -5.24
CA VAL A 35 3.80 -15.46 -5.56
C VAL A 35 2.53 -16.00 -4.90
N ALA A 36 2.37 -17.32 -4.83
CA ALA A 36 1.20 -17.97 -4.22
C ALA A 36 1.04 -17.59 -2.74
N ASP A 37 2.11 -17.68 -1.95
CA ASP A 37 2.10 -17.34 -0.52
C ASP A 37 1.73 -15.86 -0.29
N LEU A 38 2.20 -14.98 -1.19
CA LEU A 38 1.90 -13.56 -1.15
C LEU A 38 0.43 -13.27 -1.49
N VAL A 39 -0.10 -13.90 -2.54
CA VAL A 39 -1.51 -13.78 -2.94
C VAL A 39 -2.44 -14.29 -1.83
N GLU A 40 -2.16 -15.47 -1.26
CA GLU A 40 -2.96 -16.04 -0.18
C GLU A 40 -3.00 -15.11 1.04
N ARG A 41 -1.86 -14.50 1.38
CA ARG A 41 -1.80 -13.53 2.47
C ARG A 41 -2.63 -12.28 2.17
N ASP A 42 -2.57 -11.75 0.95
CA ASP A 42 -3.30 -10.55 0.59
C ASP A 42 -4.81 -10.79 0.56
N GLU A 43 -5.27 -11.92 0.04
CA GLU A 43 -6.69 -12.32 0.06
C GLU A 43 -7.21 -12.41 1.50
N ARG A 44 -6.43 -13.06 2.38
CA ARG A 44 -6.75 -13.15 3.80
C ARG A 44 -6.81 -11.78 4.46
N ASP A 45 -5.92 -10.85 4.08
CA ASP A 45 -5.82 -9.52 4.65
C ASP A 45 -6.95 -8.58 4.20
N SER A 46 -7.35 -8.65 2.93
CA SER A 46 -8.48 -7.88 2.40
C SER A 46 -9.83 -8.41 2.90
N GLY A 47 -9.93 -9.70 3.20
CA GLY A 47 -11.16 -10.33 3.72
C GLY A 47 -11.40 -10.21 5.22
N ARG A 48 -10.49 -9.60 6.00
CA ARG A 48 -10.65 -9.52 7.46
C ARG A 48 -11.83 -8.63 7.84
N HIS A 49 -12.61 -9.05 8.84
CA HIS A 49 -13.72 -8.24 9.36
C HIS A 49 -13.25 -7.00 10.13
N ALA A 50 -12.12 -7.11 10.85
CA ALA A 50 -11.49 -6.00 11.56
C ALA A 50 -10.25 -5.53 10.81
N SER A 51 -10.13 -4.21 10.63
CA SER A 51 -9.03 -3.54 9.91
C SER A 51 -8.71 -4.18 8.55
N PRO A 52 -9.70 -4.28 7.63
CA PRO A 52 -9.48 -4.85 6.31
C PRO A 52 -8.44 -4.04 5.54
N MET A 53 -7.62 -4.71 4.73
CA MET A 53 -6.64 -4.07 3.85
C MET A 53 -7.36 -3.41 2.66
N VAL A 54 -7.86 -2.19 2.88
CA VAL A 54 -8.64 -1.40 1.91
C VAL A 54 -8.13 0.04 1.91
N ALA A 55 -8.01 0.63 0.72
CA ALA A 55 -7.65 2.03 0.57
C ALA A 55 -8.74 2.95 1.18
N ALA A 56 -8.32 4.04 1.81
CA ALA A 56 -9.25 5.11 2.15
C ALA A 56 -9.83 5.72 0.88
N ALA A 57 -11.07 6.22 0.93
CA ALA A 57 -11.76 6.74 -0.25
C ALA A 57 -11.04 7.93 -0.92
N ASP A 58 -10.26 8.68 -0.13
CA ASP A 58 -9.46 9.84 -0.52
C ASP A 58 -7.96 9.50 -0.63
N ALA A 59 -7.57 8.23 -0.55
CA ALA A 59 -6.18 7.84 -0.75
C ALA A 59 -5.79 7.91 -2.24
N VAL A 60 -4.59 8.44 -2.48
CA VAL A 60 -3.96 8.39 -3.80
C VAL A 60 -3.29 7.03 -3.97
N GLU A 61 -3.71 6.27 -4.99
CA GLU A 61 -3.04 5.02 -5.34
C GLU A 61 -1.73 5.30 -6.08
N VAL A 62 -0.65 4.65 -5.66
CA VAL A 62 0.67 4.72 -6.29
C VAL A 62 1.15 3.31 -6.58
N ASP A 63 1.09 2.92 -7.85
CA ASP A 63 1.69 1.66 -8.33
C ASP A 63 3.22 1.80 -8.36
N THR A 64 3.89 0.95 -7.60
CA THR A 64 5.34 0.94 -7.46
C THR A 64 6.01 -0.14 -8.30
N THR A 65 5.28 -0.81 -9.19
CA THR A 65 5.79 -1.89 -10.04
C THR A 65 6.98 -1.42 -10.86
N GLY A 66 8.13 -2.08 -10.70
CA GLY A 66 9.37 -1.73 -11.41
C GLY A 66 10.01 -0.39 -11.01
N LEU A 67 9.44 0.35 -10.05
CA LEU A 67 10.01 1.64 -9.61
C LEU A 67 11.14 1.44 -8.59
N ALA A 68 12.18 2.26 -8.72
CA ALA A 68 13.20 2.39 -7.69
C ALA A 68 12.67 3.18 -6.49
N VAL A 69 13.20 2.91 -5.31
CA VAL A 69 12.80 3.59 -4.05
C VAL A 69 12.87 5.12 -4.17
N ALA A 70 13.91 5.65 -4.82
CA ALA A 70 14.05 7.10 -5.02
C ALA A 70 12.89 7.71 -5.82
N SER A 71 12.39 7.01 -6.86
CA SER A 71 11.23 7.46 -7.64
C SER A 71 9.95 7.44 -6.81
N ILE A 72 9.77 6.40 -5.98
CA ILE A 72 8.62 6.28 -5.08
C ILE A 72 8.62 7.44 -4.07
N VAL A 73 9.78 7.72 -3.46
CA VAL A 73 9.93 8.85 -2.53
C VAL A 73 9.60 10.17 -3.21
N HIS A 74 10.10 10.40 -4.41
CA HIS A 74 9.80 11.62 -5.16
C HIS A 74 8.30 11.79 -5.42
N ILE A 75 7.61 10.73 -5.87
CA ILE A 75 6.15 10.75 -6.06
C ILE A 75 5.43 11.14 -4.76
N ILE A 76 5.80 10.51 -3.63
CA ILE A 76 5.15 10.78 -2.33
C ILE A 76 5.36 12.23 -1.89
N VAL A 77 6.57 12.77 -2.07
CA VAL A 77 6.89 14.16 -1.68
C VAL A 77 6.07 15.17 -2.49
N GLU A 78 5.86 14.92 -3.79
CA GLU A 78 5.06 15.80 -4.65
C GLU A 78 3.56 15.83 -4.28
N LEU A 79 3.06 14.82 -3.54
CA LEU A 79 1.69 14.81 -3.05
C LEU A 79 1.48 15.70 -1.81
N VAL A 80 2.57 16.12 -1.15
CA VAL A 80 2.47 16.93 0.08
C VAL A 80 2.23 18.40 -0.28
N PRO A 81 1.10 19.00 0.15
CA PRO A 81 0.86 20.42 -0.05
C PRO A 81 1.91 21.28 0.65
N ARG A 82 2.17 22.47 0.09
CA ARG A 82 3.20 23.41 0.58
C ARG A 82 2.74 24.24 1.77
#